data_AF-A0A7S3R153-F1
#
_entry.id   AF-A0A7S3R153-F1
#
_cell.length_a   1.000
_cell.length_b   1.000
_cell.length_c   1.000
_cell.angle_alpha   90.00
_cell.angle_beta   90.00
_cell.angle_gamma   90.00
#
_symmetry.space_group_name_H-M   'P 1'
#
loop_
_entity.id
_entity.type
_entity.pdbx_description
1 polymer ?
#
loop_
_entity_poly.entity_id
_entity_poly.type
_entity_poly.pdbx_seq_one_letter_code
_entity_poly.pdbx_strand_id
1 'polypeptide(L)'
;MLQEPIFQRFQVNPGKLVRSMVSCTGSQFCGFGLAETKNRAMALMEKLEHQLELPRNVRVHFTGCPNSCGQAQVGDIGLIGAPAKKDGKATEGFRILLGGRIGENPELAKEFEKGVPVSDLEDKLREILINEFGAKLKAA
;
A
#
# COMPACT_ATOMS: atom_id res chain seq x y z
N MET A 1 21.12 9.17 22.79
CA MET A 1 19.78 8.56 22.85
C MET A 1 19.27 8.11 21.47
N LEU A 2 19.35 8.90 20.38
CA LEU A 2 18.92 8.44 19.03
C LEU A 2 19.88 7.49 18.29
N GLN A 3 21.05 7.18 18.87
CA GLN A 3 22.07 6.32 18.26
C GLN A 3 21.95 4.86 18.69
N GLU A 4 20.95 4.50 19.49
CA GLU A 4 20.73 3.12 19.93
C GLU A 4 20.41 2.20 18.74
N PRO A 5 20.94 0.96 18.69
CA PRO A 5 20.71 0.03 17.58
C PRO A 5 19.23 -0.26 17.29
N ILE A 6 18.35 -0.17 18.30
CA ILE A 6 16.91 -0.39 18.14
C ILE A 6 16.27 0.56 17.12
N PHE A 7 16.79 1.78 17.00
CA PHE A 7 16.27 2.78 16.07
C PHE A 7 16.71 2.54 14.61
N GLN A 8 17.61 1.60 14.36
CA GLN A 8 17.88 1.11 13.00
C GLN A 8 16.69 0.30 12.47
N ARG A 9 16.01 -0.44 13.35
CA ARG A 9 14.82 -1.24 13.02
C ARG A 9 13.53 -0.44 13.18
N PHE A 10 13.38 0.28 14.28
CA PHE A 10 12.21 1.08 14.61
C PHE A 10 12.56 2.56 14.49
N GLN A 11 12.66 3.03 13.25
CA GLN A 11 13.07 4.40 12.95
C GLN A 11 12.14 5.41 13.61
N VAL A 12 12.72 6.47 14.19
CA VAL A 12 11.96 7.55 14.84
C VAL A 12 11.28 8.45 13.80
N ASN A 13 11.89 8.59 12.62
CA ASN A 13 11.35 9.36 11.50
C ASN A 13 11.39 8.51 10.21
N PRO A 14 10.53 7.48 10.09
CA PRO A 14 10.42 6.70 8.87
C PRO A 14 9.84 7.57 7.75
N GLY A 15 10.01 7.12 6.50
CA GLY A 15 9.52 7.87 5.35
C GLY A 15 8.00 8.04 5.30
N LYS A 16 7.55 8.86 4.35
CA LYS A 16 6.17 9.35 4.23
C LYS A 16 5.13 8.26 3.92
N LEU A 17 5.55 7.15 3.32
CA LEU A 17 4.71 5.97 3.04
C LEU A 17 4.77 4.98 4.20
N VAL A 18 5.96 4.58 4.64
CA VAL A 18 6.16 3.59 5.72
C VAL A 18 5.53 4.08 7.03
N ARG A 19 5.62 5.37 7.35
CA ARG A 19 5.00 5.93 8.56
C ARG A 19 3.46 5.90 8.55
N SER A 20 2.86 5.77 7.37
CA SER A 20 1.41 5.90 7.16
C SER A 20 0.78 4.63 6.60
N MET A 21 1.57 3.56 6.47
CA MET A 21 1.07 2.27 5.99
C MET A 21 0.33 1.51 7.08
N VAL A 22 -0.71 0.80 6.67
CA VAL A 22 -1.43 -0.14 7.53
C VAL A 22 -1.54 -1.46 6.78
N SER A 23 -1.35 -2.59 7.46
CA SER A 23 -1.55 -3.91 6.88
C SER A 23 -2.29 -4.81 7.85
N CYS A 24 -3.24 -5.60 7.34
CA CYS A 24 -3.81 -6.71 8.08
C CYS A 24 -2.83 -7.90 8.17
N THR A 25 -3.30 -9.03 8.69
CA THR A 25 -2.53 -10.28 8.79
C THR A 25 -2.15 -10.89 7.44
N GLY A 26 -3.06 -10.87 6.46
CA GLY A 26 -2.83 -11.46 5.13
C GLY A 26 -2.82 -13.00 5.12
N SER A 27 -2.61 -13.58 3.94
CA SER A 27 -2.62 -15.03 3.68
C SER A 27 -1.51 -15.80 4.40
N GLN A 28 -0.50 -15.11 4.98
CA GLN A 28 0.56 -15.77 5.75
C GLN A 28 -0.01 -16.55 6.95
N PHE A 29 -1.06 -16.02 7.61
CA PHE A 29 -1.66 -16.66 8.79
C PHE A 29 -3.19 -16.60 8.83
N CYS A 30 -3.83 -15.68 8.12
CA CYS A 30 -5.28 -15.59 8.10
C CYS A 30 -5.86 -16.57 7.08
N GLY A 31 -6.74 -17.49 7.52
CA GLY A 31 -7.42 -18.44 6.63
C GLY A 31 -8.36 -17.80 5.60
N PHE A 32 -8.71 -16.51 5.75
CA PHE A 32 -9.48 -15.76 4.77
C PHE A 32 -8.61 -14.93 3.82
N GLY A 33 -7.29 -14.84 4.06
CA GLY A 33 -6.40 -14.02 3.26
C GLY A 33 -6.27 -14.57 1.84
N LEU A 34 -6.70 -13.78 0.85
CA LEU A 34 -6.53 -14.07 -0.57
C LEU A 34 -5.16 -13.61 -1.10
N ALA A 35 -4.49 -12.71 -0.38
CA ALA A 35 -3.17 -12.19 -0.73
C ALA A 35 -2.29 -12.03 0.52
N GLU A 36 -0.97 -12.12 0.34
CA GLU A 36 0.01 -11.78 1.38
C GLU A 36 0.11 -10.26 1.49
N THR A 37 0.14 -9.74 2.72
CA THR A 37 0.09 -8.29 2.95
C THR A 37 1.27 -7.72 3.72
N LYS A 38 1.76 -8.36 4.79
CA LYS A 38 2.69 -7.71 5.73
C LYS A 38 4.07 -7.52 5.13
N ASN A 39 4.65 -8.60 4.59
CA ASN A 39 6.00 -8.53 4.02
C ASN A 39 5.98 -7.72 2.73
N ARG A 40 4.93 -7.90 1.91
CA ARG A 40 4.71 -7.13 0.70
C ARG A 40 4.56 -5.63 0.96
N ALA A 41 3.78 -5.23 1.97
CA ALA A 41 3.58 -3.82 2.30
C ALA A 41 4.90 -3.15 2.69
N MET A 42 5.68 -3.76 3.58
CA MET A 42 6.99 -3.23 3.97
C MET A 42 7.90 -3.07 2.75
N ALA A 43 8.09 -4.14 1.97
CA ALA A 43 9.00 -4.13 0.83
C ALA A 43 8.60 -3.12 -0.26
N LEU A 44 7.30 -3.03 -0.59
CA LEU A 44 6.81 -2.08 -1.60
C LEU A 44 6.93 -0.64 -1.13
N MET A 45 6.55 -0.34 0.12
CA MET A 45 6.61 1.04 0.63
C MET A 45 8.04 1.53 0.73
N GLU A 46 8.96 0.71 1.25
CA GLU A 46 10.40 1.05 1.29
C GLU A 46 10.95 1.28 -0.13
N LYS A 47 10.65 0.38 -1.07
CA LYS A 47 11.13 0.49 -2.46
C LYS A 47 10.61 1.76 -3.15
N LEU A 48 9.32 2.07 -3.00
CA LEU A 48 8.73 3.28 -3.55
C LEU A 48 9.28 4.55 -2.89
N GLU A 49 9.55 4.54 -1.59
CA GLU A 49 10.23 5.65 -0.92
C GLU A 49 11.66 5.87 -1.41
N HIS A 50 12.38 4.81 -1.76
CA HIS A 50 13.70 4.92 -2.38
C HIS A 50 13.63 5.56 -3.78
N GLN A 51 12.57 5.31 -4.53
CA GLN A 51 12.40 5.82 -5.90
C GLN A 51 11.77 7.22 -5.98
N LEU A 52 10.93 7.57 -5.00
CA LEU A 52 10.05 8.75 -5.09
C LEU A 52 10.27 9.75 -3.96
N GLU A 53 10.13 11.02 -4.30
CA GLU A 53 9.94 12.12 -3.36
C GLU A 53 8.46 12.51 -3.34
N LEU A 54 7.80 12.33 -2.18
CA LEU A 54 6.40 12.67 -2.00
C LEU A 54 6.25 14.05 -1.38
N PRO A 55 5.29 14.90 -1.80
CA PRO A 55 5.06 16.20 -1.18
C PRO A 55 4.48 16.05 0.23
N ARG A 56 3.63 15.04 0.46
CA ARG A 56 2.95 14.77 1.73
C ARG A 56 2.95 13.29 2.09
N ASN A 57 2.48 12.96 3.29
CA ASN A 57 2.20 11.57 3.66
C ASN A 57 1.03 11.04 2.84
N VAL A 58 1.14 9.79 2.39
CA VAL A 58 0.10 9.06 1.68
C VAL A 58 -0.16 7.76 2.44
N ARG A 59 -1.39 7.58 2.92
CA ARG A 59 -1.79 6.41 3.71
C ARG A 59 -2.13 5.27 2.76
N VAL A 60 -1.28 4.24 2.74
CA VAL A 60 -1.50 3.04 1.93
C VAL A 60 -1.95 1.91 2.84
N HIS A 61 -3.18 1.44 2.65
CA HIS A 61 -3.84 0.45 3.51
C HIS A 61 -3.98 -0.89 2.79
N PHE A 62 -3.29 -1.91 3.29
CA PHE A 62 -3.32 -3.28 2.77
C PHE A 62 -4.29 -4.16 3.55
N THR A 63 -5.20 -4.81 2.83
CA THR A 63 -6.05 -5.86 3.37
C THR A 63 -6.05 -7.07 2.45
N GLY A 64 -5.92 -8.27 3.00
CA GLY A 64 -5.74 -9.50 2.23
C GLY A 64 -7.05 -10.06 1.66
N CYS A 65 -8.21 -9.55 2.06
CA CYS A 65 -9.51 -10.04 1.60
C CYS A 65 -10.61 -8.97 1.76
N PRO A 66 -11.84 -9.19 1.23
CA PRO A 66 -12.93 -8.22 1.28
C PRO A 66 -13.41 -7.80 2.67
N ASN A 67 -13.05 -8.50 3.74
CA ASN A 67 -13.42 -8.14 5.12
C ASN A 67 -12.80 -6.82 5.58
N SER A 68 -11.75 -6.34 4.88
CA SER A 68 -11.14 -5.03 5.10
C SER A 68 -10.70 -4.74 6.54
N CYS A 69 -10.11 -5.72 7.22
CA CYS A 69 -9.55 -5.52 8.57
C CYS A 69 -8.41 -4.48 8.59
N GLY A 70 -7.75 -4.26 7.44
CA GLY A 70 -6.76 -3.17 7.24
C GLY A 70 -7.39 -1.83 6.86
N GLN A 71 -8.72 -1.74 6.81
CA GLN A 71 -9.50 -0.52 6.54
C GLN A 71 -9.12 0.15 5.20
N ALA A 72 -9.08 -0.62 4.12
CA ALA A 72 -8.65 -0.12 2.81
C ALA A 72 -9.47 1.09 2.32
N GLN A 73 -10.75 1.18 2.71
CA GLN A 73 -11.64 2.27 2.30
C GLN A 73 -11.28 3.63 2.92
N VAL A 74 -10.50 3.68 4.00
CA VAL A 74 -10.13 4.97 4.62
C VAL A 74 -8.75 5.46 4.20
N GLY A 75 -7.93 4.59 3.59
CA GLY A 75 -6.62 4.96 3.08
C GLY A 75 -6.71 5.93 1.91
N ASP A 76 -5.67 6.75 1.71
CA ASP A 76 -5.53 7.52 0.48
C ASP A 76 -5.49 6.56 -0.72
N ILE A 77 -4.77 5.44 -0.54
CA ILE A 77 -4.75 4.27 -1.43
C ILE A 77 -5.13 3.03 -0.61
N GLY A 78 -6.19 2.33 -1.01
CA GLY A 78 -6.61 1.06 -0.43
C GLY A 78 -6.27 -0.11 -1.34
N LEU A 79 -5.74 -1.19 -0.78
CA LEU A 79 -5.40 -2.41 -1.50
C LEU A 79 -6.14 -3.59 -0.88
N ILE A 80 -7.06 -4.19 -1.64
CA ILE A 80 -7.86 -5.35 -1.21
C ILE A 80 -7.45 -6.58 -2.01
N GLY A 81 -6.94 -7.61 -1.34
CA GLY A 81 -6.56 -8.89 -1.95
C GLY A 81 -7.72 -9.49 -2.74
N ALA A 82 -7.44 -9.86 -3.98
CA ALA A 82 -8.41 -10.34 -4.94
C ALA A 82 -7.73 -11.21 -6.01
N PRO A 83 -8.48 -12.11 -6.68
CA PRO A 83 -7.94 -12.82 -7.82
C PRO A 83 -7.58 -11.85 -8.95
N ALA A 84 -6.42 -12.06 -9.55
CA ALA A 84 -5.96 -11.38 -10.75
C ALA A 84 -5.65 -12.40 -11.86
N LYS A 85 -5.44 -11.91 -13.09
CA LYS A 85 -4.97 -12.74 -14.20
C LYS A 85 -3.77 -12.10 -14.85
N LYS A 86 -2.75 -12.89 -15.13
CA LYS A 86 -1.59 -12.50 -15.95
C LYS A 86 -1.30 -13.60 -16.95
N ASP A 87 -1.20 -13.24 -18.23
CA ASP A 87 -0.97 -14.18 -19.34
C ASP A 87 -1.95 -15.37 -19.33
N GLY A 88 -3.23 -15.09 -19.05
CA GLY A 88 -4.29 -16.09 -18.98
C GLY A 88 -4.29 -16.97 -17.73
N LYS A 89 -3.31 -16.85 -16.84
CA LYS A 89 -3.22 -17.64 -15.59
C LYS A 89 -3.73 -16.85 -14.39
N ALA A 90 -4.44 -17.53 -13.50
CA ALA A 90 -4.85 -16.96 -12.22
C ALA A 90 -3.61 -16.68 -11.36
N THR A 91 -3.53 -15.49 -10.79
CA THR A 91 -2.45 -15.06 -9.91
C THR A 91 -2.99 -14.27 -8.72
N GLU A 92 -2.18 -14.15 -7.68
CA GLU A 92 -2.45 -13.23 -6.57
C GLU A 92 -2.46 -11.79 -7.09
N GLY A 93 -3.40 -10.99 -6.60
CA GLY A 93 -3.51 -9.59 -6.96
C GLY A 93 -4.32 -8.78 -5.98
N PHE A 94 -4.54 -7.52 -6.35
CA PHE A 94 -5.25 -6.56 -5.54
C PHE A 94 -6.27 -5.78 -6.37
N ARG A 95 -7.36 -5.39 -5.73
CA ARG A 95 -8.19 -4.25 -6.16
C ARG A 95 -7.63 -3.01 -5.50
N ILE A 96 -7.53 -1.94 -6.27
CA ILE A 96 -7.04 -0.64 -5.81
C ILE A 96 -8.24 0.28 -5.60
N LEU A 97 -8.28 0.94 -4.46
CA LEU A 97 -9.25 1.95 -4.10
C LEU A 97 -8.53 3.29 -3.92
N LEU A 98 -9.15 4.40 -4.31
CA LEU A 98 -8.60 5.75 -4.15
C LEU A 98 -9.62 6.72 -3.55
N GLY A 99 -9.11 7.74 -2.87
CA GLY A 99 -9.88 8.89 -2.41
C GLY A 99 -10.43 8.80 -1.00
N GLY A 100 -9.96 7.83 -0.19
CA GLY A 100 -10.37 7.72 1.21
C GLY A 100 -9.87 8.90 2.03
N ARG A 101 -10.77 9.57 2.77
CA ARG A 101 -10.46 10.70 3.64
C ARG A 101 -10.94 10.43 5.06
N ILE A 102 -10.18 10.90 6.04
CA ILE A 102 -10.50 10.86 7.48
C ILE A 102 -10.49 12.28 8.05
N GLY A 103 -11.03 12.47 9.25
CA GLY A 103 -11.10 13.78 9.91
C GLY A 103 -12.44 14.47 9.65
N GLU A 104 -12.41 15.80 9.47
CA GLU A 104 -13.62 16.64 9.42
C GLU A 104 -14.53 16.36 8.22
N ASN A 105 -13.97 15.95 7.08
CA ASN A 105 -14.70 15.66 5.84
C ASN A 105 -14.42 14.23 5.36
N PRO A 106 -14.92 13.20 6.08
CA PRO A 106 -14.62 11.81 5.78
C PRO A 106 -15.30 11.36 4.49
N GLU A 107 -14.58 10.61 3.66
CA GLU A 107 -15.11 9.96 2.46
C GLU A 107 -14.51 8.56 2.34
N LEU A 108 -15.30 7.58 1.93
CA LEU A 108 -14.80 6.25 1.64
C LEU A 108 -14.20 6.22 0.22
N ALA A 109 -13.02 5.59 0.12
CA ALA A 109 -12.34 5.36 -1.13
C ALA A 109 -13.23 4.55 -2.09
N LYS A 110 -13.19 4.91 -3.36
CA LYS A 110 -13.93 4.22 -4.43
C LYS A 110 -12.98 3.32 -5.19
N GLU A 111 -13.54 2.27 -5.78
CA GLU A 111 -12.78 1.33 -6.56
C GLU A 111 -12.20 2.03 -7.80
N PHE A 112 -10.87 2.00 -7.91
CA PHE A 112 -10.11 2.62 -8.99
C PHE A 112 -9.77 1.57 -10.06
N GLU A 113 -9.26 0.41 -9.64
CA GLU A 113 -8.84 -0.65 -10.56
C GLU A 113 -9.04 -2.03 -9.94
N LYS A 114 -9.39 -3.04 -10.76
CA LYS A 114 -9.64 -4.41 -10.32
C LYS A 114 -8.58 -5.36 -10.86
N GLY A 115 -8.20 -6.33 -10.03
CA GLY A 115 -7.46 -7.50 -10.48
C GLY A 115 -6.04 -7.18 -10.95
N VAL A 116 -5.39 -6.20 -10.30
CA VAL A 116 -3.99 -5.84 -10.57
C VAL A 116 -3.10 -6.98 -10.08
N PRO A 117 -2.35 -7.67 -10.96
CA PRO A 117 -1.41 -8.70 -10.55
C PRO A 117 -0.34 -8.15 -9.61
N VAL A 118 0.08 -8.95 -8.63
CA VAL A 118 1.17 -8.58 -7.72
C VAL A 118 2.44 -8.13 -8.45
N SER A 119 2.75 -8.73 -9.59
CA SER A 119 3.93 -8.37 -10.40
C SER A 119 3.90 -6.95 -10.93
N ASP A 120 2.71 -6.37 -11.08
CA ASP A 120 2.49 -5.07 -11.73
C ASP A 120 2.14 -4.00 -10.69
N LEU A 121 1.99 -4.41 -9.42
CA LEU A 121 1.53 -3.56 -8.33
C LEU A 121 2.50 -2.42 -8.01
N GLU A 122 3.80 -2.66 -8.09
CA GLU A 122 4.81 -1.61 -7.86
C GLU A 122 4.70 -0.49 -8.91
N ASP A 123 4.71 -0.86 -10.19
CA ASP A 123 4.60 0.10 -11.29
C ASP A 123 3.28 0.86 -11.20
N LYS A 124 2.18 0.16 -10.89
CA LYS A 124 0.87 0.77 -10.72
C LYS A 124 0.82 1.77 -9.57
N LEU A 125 1.37 1.41 -8.41
CA LEU A 125 1.46 2.32 -7.26
C LEU A 125 2.36 3.52 -7.56
N ARG A 126 3.47 3.32 -8.27
CA ARG A 126 4.35 4.43 -8.70
C ARG A 126 3.59 5.42 -9.60
N GLU A 127 2.85 4.92 -10.59
CA GLU A 127 2.02 5.75 -11.48
C GLU A 127 0.98 6.56 -10.68
N ILE A 128 0.25 5.91 -9.77
CA ILE A 128 -0.77 6.56 -8.93
C ILE A 128 -0.12 7.64 -8.05
N LEU A 129 1.02 7.34 -7.41
CA LEU A 129 1.69 8.30 -6.55
C LEU A 129 2.15 9.55 -7.30
N ILE A 130 2.62 9.39 -8.54
CA ILE A 130 3.02 10.52 -9.39
C ILE A 130 1.79 11.33 -9.84
N ASN A 131 0.79 10.66 -10.39
CA ASN A 131 -0.35 11.32 -11.04
C ASN A 131 -1.35 11.93 -10.04
N GLU A 132 -1.67 11.21 -8.97
CA GLU A 132 -2.73 11.59 -8.02
C GLU A 132 -2.19 12.28 -6.77
N PHE A 133 -0.93 12.02 -6.40
CA PHE A 133 -0.33 12.53 -5.16
C PHE A 133 0.88 13.45 -5.38
N GLY A 134 1.23 13.74 -6.64
CA GLY A 134 2.28 14.69 -7.00
C GLY A 134 3.69 14.23 -6.61
N ALA A 135 3.91 12.93 -6.48
CA ALA A 135 5.25 12.39 -6.24
C ALA A 135 6.15 12.63 -7.46
N LYS A 136 7.46 12.78 -7.21
CA LYS A 136 8.48 12.96 -8.25
C LYS A 136 9.51 11.86 -8.15
N LEU A 137 10.08 11.46 -9.30
CA LEU A 137 11.24 10.56 -9.30
C LEU A 137 12.43 11.27 -8.64
N LYS A 138 13.10 10.57 -7.73
CA LYS A 138 14.38 11.02 -7.19
C LYS A 138 15.44 10.96 -8.30
N ALA A 139 16.31 11.96 -8.35
CA ALA A 139 17.48 11.89 -9.21
C ALA A 139 18.36 10.70 -8.77
N ALA A 140 18.85 9.94 -9.75
CA ALA A 140 19.77 8.82 -9.54
C ALA A 140 21.13 9.30 -9.00
#